data_AF-A0A2N1Q3P1-F1
#
_entry.id   AF-A0A2N1Q3P1-F1
#
_cell.length_a   1.000
_cell.length_b   1.000
_cell.length_c   1.000
_cell.angle_alpha   90.00
_cell.angle_beta   90.00
_cell.angle_gamma   90.00
#
_symmetry.space_group_name_H-M   'P 1'
#
loop_
_entity.id
_entity.type
_entity.pdbx_description
1 polymer ?
#
loop_
_entity_poly.entity_id
_entity_poly.type
_entity_poly.pdbx_seq_one_letter_code
_entity_poly.pdbx_strand_id
1 'polypeptide(L)' 'MKPLFKGKHFITLEEWTKPEIDKLLEVSKDLKKKFYKNEDTTYLKNKNAFLMFFEQSTRTRNS' A
#
# COMPACT_ATOMS: atom_id res chain seq x y z
N MET A 1 12.33 13.46 5.09
CA MET A 1 11.05 13.80 4.47
C MET A 1 9.95 12.96 5.10
N LYS A 2 8.78 13.54 5.46
CA LYS A 2 7.64 12.79 6.02
C LYS A 2 6.77 12.28 4.87
N PRO A 3 6.38 10.99 4.82
CA PRO A 3 5.41 10.51 3.84
C PRO A 3 4.08 11.27 3.95
N LEU A 4 3.47 11.58 2.80
CA LEU A 4 2.26 12.41 2.71
C LEU A 4 1.10 11.87 3.57
N PHE A 5 0.87 10.56 3.53
CA PHE A 5 -0.21 9.89 4.26
C PHE A 5 0.24 9.19 5.55
N LYS A 6 1.37 9.61 6.14
CA LYS A 6 1.89 8.97 7.36
C LYS A 6 0.87 9.06 8.50
N GLY A 7 0.41 7.90 8.96
CA GLY A 7 -0.53 7.77 10.08
C GLY A 7 -2.01 7.85 9.70
N LYS A 8 -2.35 7.95 8.40
CA LYS A 8 -3.75 7.90 7.93
C LYS A 8 -4.22 6.44 7.89
N HIS A 9 -5.41 6.17 8.42
CA HIS A 9 -6.04 4.85 8.35
C HIS A 9 -6.69 4.62 6.97
N PHE A 10 -6.84 3.36 6.58
CA PHE A 10 -7.50 2.97 5.33
C PHE A 10 -8.58 1.93 5.63
N ILE A 11 -9.81 2.40 5.90
CA ILE A 11 -10.97 1.57 6.22
C ILE A 11 -11.95 1.56 5.03
N THR A 12 -12.26 2.74 4.49
CA THR A 12 -13.13 2.94 3.31
C THR A 12 -12.58 4.02 2.39
N LEU A 13 -12.93 3.98 1.10
CA LEU A 13 -12.56 5.00 0.12
C LEU A 13 -13.31 6.33 0.32
N GLU A 14 -14.44 6.33 1.03
CA GLU A 14 -15.21 7.56 1.29
C GLU A 14 -14.43 8.59 2.13
N GLU A 15 -13.45 8.14 2.92
CA GLU A 15 -12.54 8.99 3.70
C GLU A 15 -11.39 9.58 2.86
N TRP A 16 -11.37 9.29 1.56
CA TRP A 16 -10.31 9.69 0.64
C TRP A 16 -10.87 10.57 -0.46
N THR A 17 -10.23 11.73 -0.65
CA THR A 17 -10.55 12.60 -1.77
C THR A 17 -10.03 12.00 -3.07
N LYS A 18 -10.66 12.36 -4.20
CA LYS A 18 -10.23 11.89 -5.52
C LYS A 18 -8.72 12.10 -5.78
N PRO A 19 -8.11 13.28 -5.51
CA PRO A 19 -6.67 13.48 -5.71
C PRO A 19 -5.79 12.56 -4.84
N GLU A 20 -6.24 12.23 -3.63
CA GLU A 20 -5.49 11.28 -2.79
C GLU A 20 -5.56 9.86 -3.34
N ILE A 21 -6.73 9.43 -3.83
CA ILE A 21 -6.90 8.13 -4.50
C ILE A 21 -6.04 8.08 -5.76
N ASP A 22 -6.03 9.15 -6.56
CA ASP A 22 -5.17 9.26 -7.74
C ASP A 22 -3.69 9.09 -7.37
N LYS A 23 -3.26 9.64 -6.22
CA LYS A 23 -1.90 9.44 -5.70
C LYS A 23 -1.63 7.99 -5.30
N LEU A 24 -2.58 7.32 -4.65
CA LEU A 24 -2.45 5.88 -4.32
C LEU A 24 -2.29 5.02 -5.59
N LEU A 25 -3.06 5.32 -6.63
CA LEU A 25 -2.99 4.63 -7.93
C LEU A 25 -1.69 4.92 -8.68
N GLU A 26 -1.19 6.15 -8.63
CA GLU A 26 0.10 6.54 -9.21
C GLU A 26 1.25 5.74 -8.59
N VAL A 27 1.31 5.69 -7.25
CA VAL A 27 2.35 4.93 -6.53
C VAL A 27 2.24 3.43 -6.84
N SER A 28 1.02 2.89 -6.90
CA SER A 28 0.79 1.48 -7.27
C SER A 28 1.32 1.15 -8.67
N LYS A 29 1.11 2.05 -9.65
CA LYS A 29 1.64 1.88 -11.02
C LYS A 29 3.17 1.90 -11.05
N ASP A 30 3.79 2.79 -10.28
CA ASP A 30 5.25 2.88 -10.18
C ASP A 30 5.85 1.60 -9.57
N LEU A 31 5.29 1.13 -8.44
CA LEU A 31 5.74 -0.12 -7.81
C LEU A 31 5.58 -1.33 -8.75
N LYS A 32 4.47 -1.41 -9.48
CA LYS A 32 4.27 -2.45 -10.49
C LYS A 32 5.31 -2.38 -11.62
N LYS A 33 5.67 -1.18 -12.08
CA LYS A 33 6.72 -0.99 -13.09
C LYS A 33 8.09 -1.43 -12.58
N LYS A 34 8.44 -1.09 -11.35
CA LYS A 34 9.71 -1.50 -10.70
C LYS A 34 9.80 -3.01 -10.55
N PHE A 35 8.70 -3.64 -10.15
CA PHE A 35 8.60 -5.09 -10.09
C PHE A 35 8.89 -5.75 -11.45
N TYR A 36 8.28 -5.30 -12.54
CA TYR A 36 8.55 -5.87 -13.88
C TYR A 36 9.98 -5.65 -14.38
N LYS A 37 10.68 -4.68 -13.82
CA LYS A 37 12.09 -4.40 -14.15
C LYS A 37 13.07 -5.11 -13.21
N ASN A 38 12.59 -5.89 -12.24
CA ASN A 38 13.39 -6.49 -11.18
C ASN A 38 14.22 -5.45 -10.39
N GLU A 39 13.68 -4.24 -10.20
CA GLU A 39 14.29 -3.22 -9.36
C GLU A 39 14.00 -3.51 -7.87
N ASP A 40 14.99 -3.34 -7.00
CA ASP A 40 14.80 -3.54 -5.55
C ASP A 40 13.93 -2.42 -4.94
N THR A 41 12.98 -2.79 -4.07
CA THR A 41 12.02 -1.87 -3.42
C THR A 41 12.02 -2.02 -1.89
N THR A 42 13.18 -1.94 -1.26
CA THR A 42 13.37 -2.07 0.21
C THR A 42 12.90 -0.86 1.04
N TYR A 43 11.78 -0.23 0.68
CA TYR A 43 11.28 1.03 1.27
C TYR A 43 10.82 0.90 2.73
N LEU A 44 10.38 -0.28 3.18
CA LEU A 44 9.85 -0.53 4.52
C LEU A 44 10.79 -1.39 5.39
N LYS A 45 12.11 -1.28 5.16
CA LYS A 45 13.10 -2.01 5.96
C LYS A 45 12.90 -1.74 7.46
N ASN A 46 12.95 -2.79 8.27
CA ASN A 46 12.77 -2.76 9.73
C ASN A 46 11.35 -2.32 10.19
N LYS A 47 10.32 -2.56 9.38
CA LYS A 47 8.91 -2.38 9.75
C LYS A 47 8.22 -3.73 9.88
N ASN A 48 7.33 -3.85 10.87
CA ASN A 48 6.51 -5.04 11.11
C ASN A 48 5.03 -4.68 10.91
N ALA A 49 4.25 -5.63 10.38
CA ALA A 49 2.80 -5.50 10.23
C ALA A 49 2.11 -6.71 10.89
N PHE A 50 1.03 -6.46 11.62
CA PHE A 50 0.16 -7.50 12.18
C PHE A 50 -1.08 -7.61 11.29
N LEU A 51 -1.31 -8.79 10.72
CA LEU A 51 -2.47 -9.08 9.88
C LEU A 51 -3.43 -9.98 10.67
N MET A 52 -4.64 -9.47 10.96
CA MET A 52 -5.69 -10.19 11.69
C MET A 52 -6.78 -10.61 10.71
N PHE A 53 -7.04 -11.91 10.62
CA PHE A 53 -8.09 -12.49 9.78
C PHE A 53 -9.07 -13.27 10.65
N PHE A 54 -10.33 -12.86 10.63
CA PHE A 54 -11.43 -13.59 11.28
C PHE A 54 -12.04 -14.65 10.36
N GLU A 55 -11.90 -14.45 9.05
CA GLU A 55 -12.40 -15.34 8.00
C GLU A 55 -11.27 -15.72 7.03
N GLN A 56 -11.40 -16.86 6.36
CA GLN A 56 -10.39 -17.33 5.41
C GLN A 56 -10.37 -16.45 4.15
N SER A 57 -9.26 -15.70 3.95
CA SER A 57 -9.01 -14.94 2.72
C SER A 57 -7.57 -15.12 2.22
N THR A 58 -7.36 -16.14 1.37
CA THR A 58 -6.03 -16.50 0.86
C THR A 58 -5.45 -15.43 -0.08
N ARG A 59 -6.29 -14.79 -0.90
CA ARG A 59 -5.84 -13.75 -1.83
C ARG A 59 -5.35 -12.50 -1.10
N THR A 60 -6.11 -12.03 -0.11
CA THR A 60 -5.76 -10.83 0.69
C THR A 60 -4.54 -11.06 1.58
N ARG A 61 -4.34 -12.30 2.06
CA ARG A 61 -3.15 -12.62 2.87
C ARG A 61 -1.84 -12.61 2.05
N ASN A 62 -1.91 -12.97 0.77
CA ASN A 62 -0.72 -13.13 -0.07
C ASN A 62 -0.42 -11.92 -0.98
N SER A 63 -1.38 -11.00 -1.15
CA SER A 63 -1.21 -9.77 -1.94
C SER A 63 -0.38 -8.73 -1.20
#